data_AF-K1QST7-F1
#
_entry.id   AF-K1QST7-F1
#
_cell.length_a   1.000
_cell.length_b   1.000
_cell.length_c   1.000
_cell.angle_alpha   90.00
_cell.angle_beta   90.00
_cell.angle_gamma   90.00
#
_symmetry.space_group_name_H-M   'P 1'
#
loop_
_entity.id
_entity.type
_entity.pdbx_description
1 polymer ?
#
loop_
_entity_poly.entity_id
_entity_poly.type
_entity_poly.pdbx_seq_one_letter_code
_entity_poly.pdbx_strand_id
1 'polypeptide(L)'
;MAKQTKALDNPGSKKTLEKLSNIFSDISSHEMLCELRSLSSTLTSRTATFGSVLYKYRDVSKLEDHVGNFTEEIVEEMINSNIIFSRIATIDMPNTPPGTNVEQLKSEHLLMTGMEKAKFLSACSVLLARILCKIPAFENLKKQIPVHIPHEYSQKMSTRSEVFPLPIMFFNESKHEDCMGIMDSYENQLTRLFENAFGNIDALRRYGVPVGGDQLTRVRLQEAKNIRSLAVTPERRYDDLHPIVCEMWHSKQDFLEKCYKKFFGEKHSSSQGTLAHFKTILHRTDVNGKVKGRFKPHFELLMLVGECMVQEQFLEFLNMESFDSQPTHPMTKDVDDPENQRDNLMKLIQEFMKHYGYGQVDCPTPKKDEADKICIITREGQNIQIELVPTNKQSDELYNYSVQLCQWYLHLNELHDTAKEGDLNRTILNCQYSLPFFFSHSKLSKYLVENIDYVLKCKYLLSPLQRMRVLEGSYVNINGGQGQNVESDLTQEHSVCNQKMLIKSLGANKSENAIKRVTGAAETISNICEKFDESLNIKPKSGSHSRPLNESDQKLVSRTLRRLRPFRFTPGRKCPGFSNIDSVPVIFEKLPDMHARINQIISRLTKGLHVNIDENDNDSEVE
;
A
#
# COMPACT_ATOMS: atom_id res chain seq x y z
N MET A 1 7.52 -17.98 40.30
CA MET A 1 6.23 -17.30 40.55
C MET A 1 6.23 -16.23 41.66
N ALA A 2 7.36 -15.80 42.25
CA ALA A 2 7.37 -14.69 43.24
C ALA A 2 8.34 -13.52 42.91
N LYS A 3 8.86 -13.45 41.67
CA LYS A 3 9.80 -12.37 41.23
C LYS A 3 9.27 -11.47 40.10
N GLN A 4 8.06 -11.70 39.58
CA GLN A 4 7.48 -10.90 38.49
C GLN A 4 6.48 -9.81 38.95
N THR A 5 6.12 -9.76 40.24
CA THR A 5 5.09 -8.84 40.75
C THR A 5 5.61 -7.50 41.27
N LYS A 6 6.92 -7.21 41.18
CA LYS A 6 7.52 -5.96 41.72
C LYS A 6 7.79 -4.85 40.69
N ALA A 7 7.56 -5.09 39.40
CA ALA A 7 7.82 -4.10 38.34
C ALA A 7 6.69 -3.09 38.09
N LEU A 8 5.51 -3.28 38.70
CA LEU A 8 4.31 -2.46 38.47
C LEU A 8 4.02 -1.41 39.57
N ASP A 9 4.80 -1.40 40.65
CA ASP A 9 4.70 -0.41 41.75
C ASP A 9 5.65 0.79 41.55
N ASN A 10 5.87 1.20 40.29
CA ASN A 10 6.73 2.34 39.99
C ASN A 10 5.99 3.67 40.27
N PRO A 11 6.50 4.54 41.16
CA PRO A 11 5.89 5.84 41.46
C PRO A 11 5.68 6.74 40.23
N GLY A 12 6.50 6.57 39.19
CA GLY A 12 6.37 7.32 37.93
C GLY A 12 5.12 6.93 37.13
N SER A 13 4.74 5.65 37.15
CA SER A 13 3.55 5.14 36.46
C SER A 13 2.26 5.60 37.14
N LYS A 14 2.25 5.63 38.48
CA LYS A 14 1.15 6.21 39.26
C LYS A 14 0.98 7.71 39.01
N LYS A 15 2.08 8.46 38.91
CA LYS A 15 2.04 9.91 38.66
C LYS A 15 1.60 10.27 37.24
N THR A 16 1.89 9.40 36.25
CA THR A 16 1.39 9.55 34.87
C THR A 16 -0.08 9.15 34.75
N LEU A 17 -0.52 8.10 35.45
CA LEU A 17 -1.94 7.72 35.54
C LEU A 17 -2.77 8.75 36.31
N GLU A 18 -2.24 9.35 37.38
CA GLU A 18 -2.86 10.49 38.07
C GLU A 18 -2.91 11.72 37.17
N LYS A 19 -1.87 12.00 36.38
CA LYS A 19 -1.91 13.11 35.40
C LYS A 19 -2.93 12.87 34.29
N LEU A 20 -3.05 11.64 33.76
CA LEU A 20 -4.08 11.29 32.79
C LEU A 20 -5.48 11.38 33.42
N SER A 21 -5.64 10.85 34.64
CA SER A 21 -6.88 10.96 35.41
C SER A 21 -7.26 12.41 35.72
N ASN A 22 -6.29 13.28 35.99
CA ASN A 22 -6.50 14.71 36.23
C ASN A 22 -6.82 15.47 34.94
N ILE A 23 -6.20 15.10 33.82
CA ILE A 23 -6.55 15.62 32.49
C ILE A 23 -7.98 15.20 32.11
N PHE A 24 -8.45 14.01 32.52
CA PHE A 24 -9.83 13.58 32.35
C PHE A 24 -10.79 14.22 33.36
N SER A 25 -10.34 14.60 34.56
CA SER A 25 -11.17 15.27 35.57
C SER A 25 -11.31 16.78 35.36
N ASP A 26 -10.35 17.42 34.70
CA ASP A 26 -10.41 18.84 34.32
C ASP A 26 -11.41 19.10 33.16
N ILE A 27 -12.00 18.04 32.60
CA ILE A 27 -13.12 18.06 31.63
C ILE A 27 -14.47 18.07 32.39
N SER A 28 -14.60 18.91 33.41
CA SER A 28 -15.73 18.90 34.36
C SER A 28 -16.66 20.11 34.24
N SER A 29 -16.72 20.78 33.07
CA SER A 29 -17.81 21.71 32.81
C SER A 29 -19.03 20.95 32.26
N HIS A 30 -20.18 21.15 32.92
CA HIS A 30 -21.43 20.45 32.62
C HIS A 30 -21.92 20.67 31.17
N GLU A 31 -21.51 21.78 30.53
CA GLU A 31 -21.73 22.08 29.12
C GLU A 31 -20.92 21.19 28.17
N MET A 32 -19.63 20.91 28.49
CA MET A 32 -18.81 19.97 27.70
C MET A 32 -19.26 18.53 27.86
N LEU A 33 -19.89 18.15 28.99
CA LEU A 33 -20.51 16.83 29.17
C LEU A 33 -21.76 16.64 28.30
N CYS A 34 -22.48 17.72 27.99
CA CYS A 34 -23.59 17.70 27.02
C CYS A 34 -23.09 17.63 25.58
N GLU A 35 -22.00 18.32 25.24
CA GLU A 35 -21.28 18.11 23.98
C GLU A 35 -20.69 16.69 23.89
N LEU A 36 -20.13 16.13 24.97
CA LEU A 36 -19.61 14.76 25.03
C LEU A 36 -20.72 13.71 24.93
N ARG A 37 -21.93 13.97 25.42
CA ARG A 37 -23.11 13.10 25.19
C ARG A 37 -23.64 13.21 23.77
N SER A 38 -23.56 14.40 23.17
CA SER A 38 -23.81 14.61 21.75
C SER A 38 -22.75 13.89 20.88
N LEU A 39 -21.48 13.91 21.29
CA LEU A 39 -20.37 13.14 20.72
C LEU A 39 -20.37 11.67 21.15
N SER A 40 -21.10 11.27 22.19
CA SER A 40 -21.15 9.86 22.63
C SER A 40 -22.05 9.01 21.74
N SER A 41 -22.89 9.63 20.91
CA SER A 41 -23.55 8.96 19.79
C SER A 41 -22.57 8.54 18.67
N THR A 42 -21.34 9.08 18.68
CA THR A 42 -20.23 8.72 17.78
C THR A 42 -19.13 7.89 18.45
N LEU A 43 -19.33 7.43 19.70
CA LEU A 43 -18.36 6.65 20.46
C LEU A 43 -18.45 5.15 20.12
N THR A 44 -17.87 4.78 18.99
CA THR A 44 -17.21 3.47 18.84
C THR A 44 -15.83 3.56 19.38
N SER A 45 -15.31 2.44 19.87
CA SER A 45 -13.91 2.33 20.22
C SER A 45 -12.98 2.67 19.05
N ARG A 46 -12.45 3.89 19.04
CA ARG A 46 -11.03 4.28 18.94
C ARG A 46 -10.01 3.12 18.74
N THR A 47 -10.09 2.44 17.61
CA THR A 47 -9.48 1.12 17.36
C THR A 47 -8.01 1.18 16.92
N ALA A 48 -7.10 0.60 17.72
CA ALA A 48 -5.70 0.42 17.38
C ALA A 48 -5.52 -0.26 16.01
N THR A 49 -4.59 0.26 15.20
CA THR A 49 -3.94 -0.51 14.14
C THR A 49 -2.47 -0.59 14.54
N PHE A 50 -2.07 -1.73 15.07
CA PHE A 50 -0.68 -1.98 15.44
C PHE A 50 0.10 -2.20 14.15
N GLY A 51 0.90 -1.26 13.68
CA GLY A 51 1.94 -1.59 12.70
C GLY A 51 3.18 -2.02 13.46
N SER A 52 3.72 -3.21 13.20
CA SER A 52 5.13 -3.49 13.46
C SER A 52 5.86 -3.53 12.14
N VAL A 53 7.00 -2.84 12.12
CA VAL A 53 7.93 -2.89 11.00
C VAL A 53 9.28 -3.31 11.53
N LEU A 54 9.76 -4.45 11.04
CA LEU A 54 11.07 -4.98 11.34
C LEU A 54 12.13 -4.28 10.49
N TYR A 55 12.98 -3.47 11.13
CA TYR A 55 14.28 -3.15 10.57
C TYR A 55 15.29 -4.22 10.97
N LYS A 56 15.85 -4.91 9.99
CA LYS A 56 17.05 -5.73 10.19
C LYS A 56 18.21 -4.79 10.50
N TYR A 57 18.77 -4.85 11.71
CA TYR A 57 19.93 -4.06 12.09
C TYR A 57 21.11 -4.40 11.18
N ARG A 58 21.44 -3.50 10.26
CA ARG A 58 22.67 -3.56 9.47
C ARG A 58 23.30 -2.17 9.46
N ASP A 59 24.60 -2.17 9.75
CA ASP A 59 25.51 -1.04 9.98
C ASP A 59 25.44 -0.36 11.36
N VAL A 60 25.79 -1.14 12.39
CA VAL A 60 26.34 -0.63 13.67
C VAL A 60 27.87 -0.47 13.59
N SER A 61 28.48 -0.72 12.43
CA SER A 61 29.94 -0.67 12.16
C SER A 61 30.59 0.72 12.31
N LYS A 62 29.90 1.71 12.85
CA LYS A 62 30.44 3.02 13.25
C LYS A 62 30.15 3.40 14.71
N LEU A 63 29.81 2.43 15.55
CA LEU A 63 29.64 2.58 17.00
C LEU A 63 30.89 2.10 17.77
N GLU A 64 32.06 2.23 17.17
CA GLU A 64 33.32 2.15 17.91
C GLU A 64 33.54 3.49 18.62
N ASP A 65 33.06 3.54 19.86
CA ASP A 65 33.83 4.05 21.00
C ASP A 65 33.17 3.57 22.30
N HIS A 66 33.70 2.47 22.84
CA HIS A 66 33.60 2.00 24.23
C HIS A 66 32.26 1.49 24.81
N VAL A 67 31.49 0.65 24.09
CA VAL A 67 30.62 -0.38 24.73
C VAL A 67 30.51 -1.62 23.82
N GLY A 68 31.54 -2.46 23.79
CA GLY A 68 31.50 -3.73 23.05
C GLY A 68 30.57 -4.74 23.73
N ASN A 69 29.67 -5.35 22.95
CA ASN A 69 28.75 -6.48 23.25
C ASN A 69 27.31 -6.16 23.69
N PHE A 70 26.96 -4.97 24.19
CA PHE A 70 25.60 -4.77 24.73
C PHE A 70 24.56 -4.27 23.70
N THR A 71 24.97 -3.84 22.51
CA THR A 71 24.11 -3.06 21.60
C THR A 71 23.66 -3.75 20.32
N GLU A 72 24.26 -4.87 19.89
CA GLU A 72 23.77 -5.61 18.71
C GLU A 72 22.71 -6.67 19.10
N GLU A 73 22.89 -7.41 20.20
CA GLU A 73 21.95 -8.46 20.63
C GLU A 73 20.61 -7.91 21.15
N ILE A 74 20.62 -6.89 22.01
CA ILE A 74 19.39 -6.34 22.65
C ILE A 74 18.43 -5.72 21.63
N VAL A 75 18.99 -5.30 20.52
CA VAL A 75 18.36 -4.45 19.54
C VAL A 75 17.55 -5.31 18.56
N GLU A 76 17.96 -6.56 18.30
CA GLU A 76 17.19 -7.60 17.60
C GLU A 76 15.99 -8.16 18.39
N GLU A 77 15.83 -7.79 19.67
CA GLU A 77 14.79 -8.30 20.57
C GLU A 77 13.76 -7.23 20.96
N MET A 78 13.49 -6.24 20.10
CA MET A 78 12.57 -5.15 20.42
C MET A 78 11.42 -5.01 19.43
N ILE A 79 10.20 -4.86 19.97
CA ILE A 79 9.00 -4.47 19.23
C ILE A 79 8.59 -3.05 19.61
N ASN A 80 8.30 -2.25 18.59
CA ASN A 80 7.60 -0.97 18.69
C ASN A 80 6.26 -1.09 17.99
N SER A 81 5.24 -0.46 18.56
CA SER A 81 3.88 -0.49 18.05
C SER A 81 3.18 0.84 18.33
N ASN A 82 2.24 1.22 17.48
CA ASN A 82 1.37 2.37 17.70
C ASN A 82 -0.10 1.91 17.83
N ILE A 83 -0.90 2.70 18.56
CA ILE A 83 -2.36 2.64 18.54
C ILE A 83 -2.84 3.80 17.66
N ILE A 84 -3.58 3.48 16.61
CA ILE A 84 -4.26 4.45 15.76
C ILE A 84 -5.70 4.57 16.23
N PHE A 85 -6.31 5.75 16.14
CA PHE A 85 -7.70 5.97 16.53
C PHE A 85 -8.53 6.23 15.28
N SER A 86 -9.65 5.53 15.17
CA SER A 86 -10.58 5.64 14.04
C SER A 86 -11.22 7.03 13.97
N ARG A 87 -11.30 7.58 12.75
CA ARG A 87 -11.98 8.82 12.36
C ARG A 87 -13.36 8.53 11.72
N ILE A 88 -13.57 7.31 11.23
CA ILE A 88 -14.75 6.91 10.42
C ILE A 88 -15.63 5.87 11.10
N ALA A 89 -15.07 4.82 11.71
CA ALA A 89 -15.86 3.69 12.20
C ALA A 89 -16.76 4.10 13.37
N THR A 90 -18.06 3.84 13.25
CA THR A 90 -19.12 4.21 14.22
C THR A 90 -19.74 2.96 14.91
N ILE A 91 -20.25 3.08 16.14
CA ILE A 91 -20.68 1.96 17.01
C ILE A 91 -21.96 1.28 16.56
N ASP A 92 -22.72 2.00 15.76
CA ASP A 92 -23.92 1.60 15.06
C ASP A 92 -23.61 0.82 13.77
N MET A 93 -22.36 0.77 13.29
CA MET A 93 -22.04 -0.04 12.12
C MET A 93 -22.28 -1.54 12.40
N PRO A 94 -22.85 -2.30 11.44
CA PRO A 94 -23.05 -3.72 11.61
C PRO A 94 -21.73 -4.44 11.89
N ASN A 95 -21.72 -5.26 12.93
CA ASN A 95 -20.56 -6.07 13.30
C ASN A 95 -20.75 -7.57 13.05
N THR A 96 -21.75 -7.93 12.24
CA THR A 96 -21.96 -9.30 11.78
C THR A 96 -21.15 -9.53 10.50
N PRO A 97 -20.33 -10.59 10.43
CA PRO A 97 -19.66 -10.98 9.20
C PRO A 97 -20.66 -11.19 8.05
N PRO A 98 -20.27 -10.89 6.79
CA PRO A 98 -21.07 -11.27 5.64
C PRO A 98 -21.20 -12.80 5.60
N GLY A 99 -22.43 -13.32 5.41
CA GLY A 99 -22.74 -14.75 5.30
C GLY A 99 -22.23 -15.41 4.01
N THR A 100 -21.04 -15.01 3.54
CA THR A 100 -20.43 -15.48 2.31
C THR A 100 -20.07 -16.95 2.43
N ASN A 101 -20.50 -17.78 1.48
CA ASN A 101 -20.04 -19.15 1.37
C ASN A 101 -18.59 -19.17 0.84
N VAL A 102 -17.62 -19.31 1.75
CA VAL A 102 -16.18 -19.28 1.44
C VAL A 102 -15.73 -20.43 0.53
N GLU A 103 -16.46 -21.54 0.48
CA GLU A 103 -16.13 -22.70 -0.37
C GLU A 103 -16.43 -22.43 -1.85
N GLN A 104 -17.34 -21.50 -2.13
CA GLN A 104 -17.69 -21.09 -3.49
C GLN A 104 -16.75 -20.03 -4.05
N LEU A 105 -15.88 -19.45 -3.22
CA LEU A 105 -14.94 -18.42 -3.65
C LEU A 105 -13.90 -18.99 -4.63
N LYS A 106 -13.82 -18.35 -5.78
CA LYS A 106 -12.86 -18.63 -6.86
C LYS A 106 -12.11 -17.37 -7.26
N SER A 107 -11.00 -17.54 -7.95
CA SER A 107 -10.15 -16.48 -8.50
C SER A 107 -10.91 -15.36 -9.20
N GLU A 108 -11.96 -15.67 -9.96
CA GLU A 108 -12.84 -14.70 -10.64
C GLU A 108 -13.48 -13.67 -9.70
N HIS A 109 -13.73 -14.04 -8.44
CA HIS A 109 -14.30 -13.14 -7.44
C HIS A 109 -13.25 -12.15 -6.87
N LEU A 110 -11.98 -12.54 -6.91
CA LEU A 110 -10.88 -11.71 -6.41
C LEU A 110 -10.29 -10.82 -7.51
N LEU A 111 -10.43 -11.20 -8.77
CA LEU A 111 -10.04 -10.35 -9.90
C LEU A 111 -11.08 -9.25 -10.11
N MET A 112 -10.62 -8.13 -10.66
CA MET A 112 -11.43 -6.93 -10.79
C MET A 112 -12.34 -7.01 -12.01
N THR A 113 -13.66 -6.96 -11.81
CA THR A 113 -14.64 -7.08 -12.89
C THR A 113 -15.73 -6.00 -12.82
N GLY A 114 -16.44 -5.80 -13.94
CA GLY A 114 -17.60 -4.89 -14.03
C GLY A 114 -17.34 -3.48 -13.47
N MET A 115 -18.14 -3.11 -12.48
CA MET A 115 -18.09 -1.77 -11.86
C MET A 115 -16.79 -1.50 -11.10
N GLU A 116 -16.17 -2.51 -10.49
CA GLU A 116 -14.87 -2.35 -9.80
C GLU A 116 -13.80 -1.92 -10.78
N LYS A 117 -13.77 -2.57 -11.95
CA LYS A 117 -12.86 -2.24 -13.05
C LYS A 117 -13.11 -0.84 -13.57
N ALA A 118 -14.38 -0.47 -13.80
CA ALA A 118 -14.72 0.89 -14.23
C ALA A 118 -14.25 1.97 -13.24
N LYS A 119 -14.41 1.75 -11.93
CA LYS A 119 -13.96 2.68 -10.88
C LYS A 119 -12.44 2.84 -10.88
N PHE A 120 -11.69 1.72 -10.93
CA PHE A 120 -10.24 1.76 -10.97
C PHE A 120 -9.70 2.46 -12.24
N LEU A 121 -10.28 2.16 -13.41
CA LEU A 121 -9.87 2.79 -14.67
C LEU A 121 -10.22 4.28 -14.71
N SER A 122 -11.31 4.69 -14.07
CA SER A 122 -11.64 6.11 -13.93
C SER A 122 -10.57 6.86 -13.12
N ALA A 123 -10.10 6.28 -12.01
CA ALA A 123 -9.01 6.85 -11.22
C ALA A 123 -7.70 6.93 -12.03
N CYS A 124 -7.32 5.84 -12.70
CA CYS A 124 -6.18 5.82 -13.62
C CYS A 124 -6.30 6.88 -14.73
N SER A 125 -7.50 7.10 -15.27
CA SER A 125 -7.76 8.12 -16.29
C SER A 125 -7.47 9.52 -15.77
N VAL A 126 -7.88 9.83 -14.53
CA VAL A 126 -7.55 11.11 -13.88
C VAL A 126 -6.03 11.27 -13.75
N LEU A 127 -5.31 10.24 -13.31
CA LEU A 127 -3.85 10.29 -13.18
C LEU A 127 -3.15 10.53 -14.53
N LEU A 128 -3.57 9.83 -15.57
CA LEU A 128 -3.04 10.01 -16.92
C LEU A 128 -3.39 11.39 -17.47
N ALA A 129 -4.60 11.90 -17.22
CA ALA A 129 -4.99 13.26 -17.61
C ALA A 129 -4.11 14.32 -16.93
N ARG A 130 -3.75 14.14 -15.65
CA ARG A 130 -2.80 15.03 -14.94
C ARG A 130 -1.43 15.05 -15.62
N ILE A 131 -0.97 13.91 -16.14
CA ILE A 131 0.31 13.80 -16.88
C ILE A 131 0.19 14.48 -18.25
N LEU A 132 -0.91 14.24 -18.98
CA LEU A 132 -1.18 14.86 -20.28
C LEU A 132 -1.19 16.39 -20.18
N CYS A 133 -1.81 16.96 -19.14
CA CYS A 133 -1.87 18.41 -18.94
C CYS A 133 -0.54 19.06 -18.54
N LYS A 134 0.54 18.28 -18.40
CA LYS A 134 1.92 18.82 -18.31
C LYS A 134 2.53 19.08 -19.69
N ILE A 135 1.89 18.61 -20.77
CA ILE A 135 2.27 18.92 -22.15
C ILE A 135 1.66 20.29 -22.50
N PRO A 136 2.45 21.25 -23.03
CA PRO A 136 2.00 22.63 -23.28
C PRO A 136 0.67 22.75 -24.04
N ALA A 137 0.45 21.91 -25.05
CA ALA A 137 -0.78 21.90 -25.84
C ALA A 137 -2.06 21.64 -25.02
N PHE A 138 -1.95 20.99 -23.85
CA PHE A 138 -3.08 20.62 -23.00
C PHE A 138 -3.10 21.35 -21.65
N GLU A 139 -2.18 22.30 -21.41
CA GLU A 139 -2.05 22.97 -20.11
C GLU A 139 -3.34 23.67 -19.67
N ASN A 140 -4.09 24.25 -20.61
CA ASN A 140 -5.37 24.92 -20.35
C ASN A 140 -6.43 23.98 -19.75
N LEU A 141 -6.34 22.67 -20.00
CA LEU A 141 -7.28 21.66 -19.51
C LEU A 141 -7.04 21.28 -18.05
N LYS A 142 -5.91 21.71 -17.45
CA LYS A 142 -5.56 21.39 -16.06
C LYS A 142 -6.67 21.77 -15.07
N LYS A 143 -7.41 22.85 -15.33
CA LYS A 143 -8.54 23.31 -14.49
C LYS A 143 -9.72 22.33 -14.49
N GLN A 144 -9.86 21.51 -15.52
CA GLN A 144 -10.93 20.52 -15.66
C GLN A 144 -10.63 19.22 -14.90
N ILE A 145 -9.41 19.04 -14.42
CA ILE A 145 -8.95 17.79 -13.80
C ILE A 145 -8.84 17.99 -12.29
N PRO A 146 -9.43 17.09 -11.49
CA PRO A 146 -9.36 17.21 -10.04
C PRO A 146 -7.95 16.91 -9.55
N VAL A 147 -7.45 17.78 -8.67
CA VAL A 147 -6.16 17.58 -7.97
C VAL A 147 -6.25 16.42 -6.97
N HIS A 148 -7.40 16.26 -6.33
CA HIS A 148 -7.71 15.17 -5.40
C HIS A 148 -8.87 14.34 -5.97
N ILE A 149 -8.70 13.02 -6.08
CA ILE A 149 -9.80 12.14 -6.56
C ILE A 149 -10.82 12.02 -5.42
N PRO A 150 -12.06 12.52 -5.60
CA PRO A 150 -13.04 12.52 -4.52
C PRO A 150 -13.52 11.09 -4.22
N HIS A 151 -13.68 10.80 -2.93
CA HIS A 151 -14.25 9.56 -2.43
C HIS A 151 -15.11 9.83 -1.19
N GLU A 152 -15.91 8.83 -0.81
CA GLU A 152 -16.91 8.91 0.27
C GLU A 152 -16.37 9.50 1.59
N TYR A 153 -15.11 9.19 1.91
CA TYR A 153 -14.48 9.58 3.17
C TYR A 153 -13.45 10.71 3.04
N SER A 154 -13.37 11.42 1.90
CA SER A 154 -12.32 12.44 1.67
C SER A 154 -12.26 13.50 2.78
N GLN A 155 -13.40 13.96 3.28
CA GLN A 155 -13.44 14.94 4.37
C GLN A 155 -12.86 14.35 5.67
N LYS A 156 -13.28 13.14 6.05
CA LYS A 156 -12.78 12.45 7.26
C LYS A 156 -11.30 12.13 7.15
N MET A 157 -10.84 11.63 6.00
CA MET A 157 -9.43 11.30 5.75
C MET A 157 -8.54 12.54 5.65
N SER A 158 -9.10 13.73 5.44
CA SER A 158 -8.37 15.00 5.55
C SER A 158 -8.18 15.48 6.98
N THR A 159 -8.87 14.90 7.97
CA THR A 159 -8.66 15.27 9.38
C THR A 159 -7.39 14.63 9.94
N ARG A 160 -6.78 15.30 10.92
CA ARG A 160 -5.59 14.79 11.61
C ARG A 160 -5.91 13.47 12.33
N SER A 161 -5.07 12.47 12.14
CA SER A 161 -5.15 11.19 12.86
C SER A 161 -4.61 11.32 14.28
N GLU A 162 -5.29 10.66 15.21
CA GLU A 162 -4.81 10.43 16.57
C GLU A 162 -3.99 9.12 16.58
N VAL A 163 -2.70 9.21 16.86
CA VAL A 163 -1.76 8.07 16.87
C VAL A 163 -0.93 8.12 18.15
N PHE A 164 -0.96 7.05 18.93
CA PHE A 164 -0.27 6.96 20.21
C PHE A 164 0.80 5.87 20.16
N PRO A 165 2.08 6.19 20.35
CA PRO A 165 3.14 5.19 20.42
C PRO A 165 3.05 4.40 21.72
N LEU A 166 3.18 3.09 21.63
CA LEU A 166 3.26 2.22 22.80
C LEU A 166 4.71 2.08 23.27
N PRO A 167 4.94 1.79 24.57
CA PRO A 167 6.27 1.50 25.08
C PRO A 167 6.90 0.31 24.34
N ILE A 168 8.20 0.38 24.10
CA ILE A 168 8.94 -0.74 23.50
C ILE A 168 8.82 -1.99 24.36
N MET A 169 8.57 -3.12 23.70
CA MET A 169 8.58 -4.45 24.30
C MET A 169 9.84 -5.19 23.92
N PHE A 170 10.37 -6.00 24.84
CA PHE A 170 11.60 -6.76 24.67
C PHE A 170 11.26 -8.18 24.21
N PHE A 171 10.71 -8.28 23.00
CA PHE A 171 10.27 -9.52 22.37
C PHE A 171 10.85 -9.62 20.97
N ASN A 172 11.25 -10.83 20.57
CA ASN A 172 11.74 -11.14 19.24
C ASN A 172 10.65 -11.84 18.42
N GLU A 173 10.13 -11.16 17.41
CA GLU A 173 9.11 -11.69 16.50
C GLU A 173 9.51 -12.96 15.72
N SER A 174 10.81 -13.26 15.66
CA SER A 174 11.28 -14.53 15.08
C SER A 174 10.97 -15.74 15.98
N LYS A 175 10.73 -15.53 17.28
CA LYS A 175 10.42 -16.57 18.27
C LYS A 175 8.91 -16.62 18.54
N HIS A 176 8.32 -17.81 18.44
CA HIS A 176 6.87 -17.98 18.63
C HIS A 176 6.40 -17.65 20.06
N GLU A 177 7.21 -17.97 21.08
CA GLU A 177 6.91 -17.66 22.48
C GLU A 177 6.82 -16.14 22.70
N ASP A 178 7.77 -15.39 22.16
CA ASP A 178 7.80 -13.94 22.22
C ASP A 178 6.61 -13.32 21.48
N CYS A 179 6.18 -13.89 20.34
CA CYS A 179 4.96 -13.47 19.64
C CYS A 179 3.70 -13.65 20.51
N MET A 180 3.62 -14.71 21.31
CA MET A 180 2.55 -14.83 22.30
C MET A 180 2.68 -13.77 23.39
N GLY A 181 3.90 -13.48 23.87
CA GLY A 181 4.13 -12.39 24.83
C GLY A 181 3.72 -11.01 24.31
N ILE A 182 3.94 -10.74 23.03
CA ILE A 182 3.47 -9.53 22.33
C ILE A 182 1.94 -9.45 22.36
N MET A 183 1.26 -10.52 21.94
CA MET A 183 -0.21 -10.57 21.91
C MET A 183 -0.83 -10.49 23.32
N ASP A 184 -0.24 -11.17 24.31
CA ASP A 184 -0.62 -11.05 25.72
C ASP A 184 -0.47 -9.61 26.22
N SER A 185 0.59 -8.91 25.81
CA SER A 185 0.79 -7.50 26.17
C SER A 185 -0.28 -6.59 25.55
N TYR A 186 -0.64 -6.82 24.28
CA TYR A 186 -1.72 -6.07 23.62
C TYR A 186 -3.08 -6.30 24.29
N GLU A 187 -3.47 -7.56 24.54
CA GLU A 187 -4.70 -7.90 25.28
C GLU A 187 -4.76 -7.17 26.62
N ASN A 188 -3.70 -7.25 27.43
CA ASN A 188 -3.65 -6.62 28.75
C ASN A 188 -3.76 -5.09 28.68
N GLN A 189 -3.11 -4.47 27.69
CA GLN A 189 -3.16 -3.02 27.50
C GLN A 189 -4.55 -2.58 27.05
N LEU A 190 -5.13 -3.26 26.07
CA LEU A 190 -6.48 -2.96 25.58
C LEU A 190 -7.53 -3.18 26.66
N THR A 191 -7.46 -4.28 27.40
CA THR A 191 -8.35 -4.57 28.55
C THR A 191 -8.35 -3.39 29.51
N ARG A 192 -7.17 -2.94 29.96
CA ARG A 192 -7.05 -1.80 30.88
C ARG A 192 -7.58 -0.49 30.28
N LEU A 193 -7.29 -0.23 29.01
CA LEU A 193 -7.76 0.98 28.32
C LEU A 193 -9.29 1.01 28.27
N PHE A 194 -9.92 -0.11 27.93
CA PHE A 194 -11.37 -0.21 27.84
C PHE A 194 -12.04 -0.22 29.23
N GLU A 195 -11.48 -0.93 30.21
CA GLU A 195 -11.97 -0.87 31.60
C GLU A 195 -11.93 0.56 32.15
N ASN A 196 -10.84 1.29 31.92
CA ASN A 196 -10.73 2.67 32.40
C ASN A 196 -11.66 3.64 31.65
N ALA A 197 -11.88 3.41 30.36
CA ALA A 197 -12.72 4.29 29.54
C ALA A 197 -14.22 4.02 29.67
N PHE A 198 -14.62 2.76 29.82
CA PHE A 198 -16.01 2.30 29.75
C PHE A 198 -16.50 1.60 31.04
N GLY A 199 -15.62 1.33 32.00
CA GLY A 199 -15.94 0.60 33.23
C GLY A 199 -16.08 -0.92 33.04
N ASN A 200 -15.95 -1.44 31.82
CA ASN A 200 -16.00 -2.87 31.48
C ASN A 200 -15.26 -3.15 30.16
N ILE A 201 -15.18 -4.42 29.77
CA ILE A 201 -14.52 -4.88 28.54
C ILE A 201 -15.50 -5.31 27.44
N ASP A 202 -16.80 -5.12 27.62
CA ASP A 202 -17.82 -5.64 26.69
C ASP A 202 -17.65 -5.02 25.30
N ALA A 203 -17.30 -3.73 25.23
CA ALA A 203 -17.00 -3.07 23.97
C ALA A 203 -15.75 -3.65 23.29
N LEU A 204 -14.72 -4.05 24.04
CA LEU A 204 -13.53 -4.70 23.48
C LEU A 204 -13.89 -6.07 22.90
N ARG A 205 -14.60 -6.89 23.70
CA ARG A 205 -15.07 -8.23 23.31
C ARG A 205 -16.00 -8.20 22.11
N ARG A 206 -16.87 -7.20 22.06
CA ARG A 206 -17.84 -7.04 20.98
C ARG A 206 -17.17 -6.64 19.68
N TYR A 207 -16.27 -5.65 19.70
CA TYR A 207 -15.82 -4.99 18.48
C TYR A 207 -14.43 -5.42 18.00
N GLY A 208 -13.61 -5.98 18.88
CA GLY A 208 -12.22 -6.33 18.61
C GLY A 208 -11.38 -5.13 18.15
N VAL A 209 -10.12 -5.42 17.83
CA VAL A 209 -9.08 -4.47 17.44
C VAL A 209 -8.19 -5.13 16.38
N PRO A 210 -8.27 -4.67 15.11
CA PRO A 210 -7.33 -5.08 14.09
C PRO A 210 -5.86 -4.90 14.47
N VAL A 211 -5.03 -5.85 14.04
CA VAL A 211 -3.58 -5.84 14.25
C VAL A 211 -2.92 -5.90 12.88
N GLY A 212 -2.08 -4.92 12.59
CA GLY A 212 -1.36 -4.82 11.33
C GLY A 212 0.11 -5.21 11.45
N GLY A 213 0.83 -5.14 10.34
CA GLY A 213 2.28 -5.17 10.30
C GLY A 213 2.80 -5.59 8.95
N ASP A 214 4.11 -5.74 8.87
CA ASP A 214 4.72 -6.30 7.66
C ASP A 214 4.32 -7.78 7.46
N GLN A 215 4.78 -8.36 6.35
CA GLN A 215 4.49 -9.75 5.99
C GLN A 215 4.90 -10.76 7.07
N LEU A 216 6.05 -10.55 7.72
CA LEU A 216 6.54 -11.47 8.74
C LEU A 216 5.68 -11.35 10.00
N THR A 217 5.38 -10.13 10.44
CA THR A 217 4.49 -9.90 11.57
C THR A 217 3.15 -10.56 11.38
N ARG A 218 2.49 -10.29 10.26
CA ARG A 218 1.15 -10.81 9.99
C ARG A 218 1.12 -12.33 10.10
N VAL A 219 2.13 -13.03 9.57
CA VAL A 219 2.26 -14.49 9.71
C VAL A 219 2.45 -14.89 11.18
N ARG A 220 3.39 -14.25 11.87
CA ARG A 220 3.80 -14.65 13.23
C ARG A 220 2.70 -14.43 14.27
N LEU A 221 1.99 -13.31 14.19
CA LEU A 221 0.87 -13.04 15.10
C LEU A 221 -0.33 -13.95 14.79
N GLN A 222 -0.59 -14.26 13.51
CA GLN A 222 -1.61 -15.25 13.15
C GLN A 222 -1.26 -16.65 13.64
N GLU A 223 0.01 -17.07 13.55
CA GLU A 223 0.50 -18.34 14.10
C GLU A 223 0.33 -18.38 15.63
N ALA A 224 0.67 -17.30 16.34
CA ALA A 224 0.47 -17.19 17.79
C ALA A 224 -1.01 -17.33 18.18
N LYS A 225 -1.92 -16.72 17.40
CA LYS A 225 -3.37 -16.89 17.57
C LYS A 225 -3.83 -18.33 17.31
N ASN A 226 -3.33 -18.96 16.26
CA ASN A 226 -3.68 -20.34 15.93
C ASN A 226 -3.22 -21.34 17.03
N ILE A 227 -2.02 -21.13 17.61
CA ILE A 227 -1.51 -21.97 18.72
C ILE A 227 -2.46 -21.94 19.92
N ARG A 228 -3.07 -20.78 20.21
CA ARG A 228 -3.98 -20.63 21.34
C ARG A 228 -5.47 -20.75 20.96
N SER A 229 -5.79 -21.18 19.75
CA SER A 229 -7.18 -21.30 19.25
C SER A 229 -8.09 -22.18 20.13
N LEU A 230 -7.52 -23.17 20.83
CA LEU A 230 -8.26 -24.06 21.74
C LEU A 230 -8.25 -23.60 23.20
N ALA A 231 -7.75 -22.40 23.50
CA ALA A 231 -7.77 -21.88 24.85
C ALA A 231 -9.22 -21.63 25.34
N VAL A 232 -9.42 -21.78 26.64
CA VAL A 232 -10.77 -21.76 27.26
C VAL A 232 -11.42 -20.38 27.13
N THR A 233 -10.68 -19.30 27.37
CA THR A 233 -11.24 -17.95 27.43
C THR A 233 -10.95 -17.14 26.14
N PRO A 234 -11.86 -16.25 25.71
CA PRO A 234 -11.65 -15.40 24.53
C PRO A 234 -10.36 -14.57 24.59
N GLU A 235 -10.00 -14.07 25.78
CA GLU A 235 -8.74 -13.33 26.06
C GLU A 235 -7.53 -14.18 25.62
N ARG A 236 -7.52 -15.46 26.02
CA ARG A 236 -6.38 -16.36 25.78
C ARG A 236 -6.32 -16.83 24.34
N ARG A 237 -7.45 -16.88 23.64
CA ARG A 237 -7.52 -17.11 22.19
C ARG A 237 -7.16 -15.89 21.37
N TYR A 238 -6.99 -14.73 22.01
CA TYR A 238 -6.80 -13.43 21.37
C TYR A 238 -7.97 -13.02 20.48
N ASP A 239 -9.20 -13.35 20.88
CA ASP A 239 -10.40 -13.08 20.08
C ASP A 239 -10.57 -11.57 19.83
N ASP A 240 -10.14 -10.73 20.77
CA ASP A 240 -10.20 -9.26 20.65
C ASP A 240 -9.18 -8.72 19.66
N LEU A 241 -8.05 -9.40 19.46
CA LEU A 241 -7.03 -9.01 18.48
C LEU A 241 -7.39 -9.60 17.11
N HIS A 242 -8.40 -9.01 16.47
CA HIS A 242 -8.92 -9.45 15.19
C HIS A 242 -9.44 -8.27 14.33
N PRO A 243 -9.21 -8.30 13.02
CA PRO A 243 -8.37 -9.24 12.27
C PRO A 243 -6.88 -8.91 12.31
N ILE A 244 -6.03 -9.90 11.98
CA ILE A 244 -4.60 -9.68 11.76
C ILE A 244 -4.36 -9.49 10.26
N VAL A 245 -3.82 -8.34 9.84
CA VAL A 245 -3.69 -7.94 8.43
C VAL A 245 -2.27 -7.52 8.08
N CYS A 246 -1.92 -7.56 6.79
CA CYS A 246 -0.66 -7.02 6.29
C CYS A 246 -0.88 -5.56 5.86
N GLU A 247 0.05 -4.68 6.22
CA GLU A 247 -0.03 -3.26 5.95
C GLU A 247 0.47 -2.86 4.55
N MET A 248 0.08 -1.66 4.12
CA MET A 248 0.16 -1.26 2.70
C MET A 248 1.52 -0.71 2.27
N TRP A 249 2.31 -0.06 3.14
CA TRP A 249 3.61 0.48 2.75
C TRP A 249 4.57 -0.61 2.29
N HIS A 250 4.67 -1.69 3.07
CA HIS A 250 5.56 -2.80 2.73
C HIS A 250 5.15 -3.50 1.44
N SER A 251 3.85 -3.58 1.17
CA SER A 251 3.31 -4.07 -0.10
C SER A 251 3.73 -3.16 -1.27
N LYS A 252 3.62 -1.84 -1.12
CA LYS A 252 4.08 -0.85 -2.11
C LYS A 252 5.61 -0.89 -2.32
N GLN A 253 6.38 -1.05 -1.23
CA GLN A 253 7.83 -1.19 -1.27
C GLN A 253 8.26 -2.47 -1.99
N ASP A 254 7.60 -3.61 -1.73
CA ASP A 254 7.92 -4.86 -2.43
C ASP A 254 7.49 -4.81 -3.90
N PHE A 255 6.39 -4.13 -4.22
CA PHE A 255 5.99 -3.87 -5.60
C PHE A 255 7.09 -3.12 -6.38
N LEU A 256 7.62 -2.03 -5.81
CA LEU A 256 8.75 -1.29 -6.39
C LEU A 256 10.00 -2.16 -6.51
N GLU A 257 10.33 -2.97 -5.49
CA GLU A 257 11.43 -3.93 -5.53
C GLU A 257 11.27 -4.95 -6.68
N LYS A 258 10.04 -5.42 -6.95
CA LYS A 258 9.77 -6.34 -8.07
C LYS A 258 9.90 -5.64 -9.42
N CYS A 259 9.48 -4.38 -9.52
CA CYS A 259 9.71 -3.55 -10.70
C CYS A 259 11.21 -3.45 -11.00
N TYR A 260 12.03 -3.07 -10.03
CA TYR A 260 13.47 -2.97 -10.23
C TYR A 260 14.11 -4.33 -10.55
N LYS A 261 13.71 -5.43 -9.89
CA LYS A 261 14.21 -6.76 -10.27
C LYS A 261 13.88 -7.16 -11.70
N LYS A 262 12.77 -6.65 -12.25
CA LYS A 262 12.33 -6.93 -13.62
C LYS A 262 12.99 -6.02 -14.66
N PHE A 263 13.17 -4.73 -14.35
CA PHE A 263 13.54 -3.71 -15.34
C PHE A 263 14.89 -3.03 -15.10
N PHE A 264 15.57 -3.30 -13.98
CA PHE A 264 16.84 -2.69 -13.63
C PHE A 264 17.99 -3.71 -13.72
N GLY A 265 18.76 -3.62 -14.81
CA GLY A 265 20.00 -4.36 -14.98
C GLY A 265 21.20 -3.41 -15.00
N GLU A 266 21.95 -3.30 -13.91
CA GLU A 266 23.05 -2.33 -13.79
C GLU A 266 24.15 -2.52 -14.86
N LYS A 267 24.39 -3.77 -15.27
CA LYS A 267 25.31 -4.13 -16.36
C LYS A 267 24.86 -3.65 -17.75
N HIS A 268 23.62 -3.18 -17.87
CA HIS A 268 22.98 -2.77 -19.12
C HIS A 268 22.72 -1.26 -19.15
N SER A 269 23.51 -0.46 -18.43
CA SER A 269 23.45 1.01 -18.44
C SER A 269 23.69 1.63 -19.84
N SER A 270 24.34 0.90 -20.75
CA SER A 270 24.50 1.28 -22.15
C SER A 270 23.22 1.12 -22.99
N SER A 271 22.24 0.36 -22.50
CA SER A 271 20.97 0.10 -23.19
C SER A 271 20.03 1.29 -23.08
N GLN A 272 20.01 2.15 -24.11
CA GLN A 272 19.20 3.37 -24.13
C GLN A 272 17.71 3.05 -23.92
N GLY A 273 17.02 3.89 -23.15
CA GLY A 273 15.60 3.72 -22.83
C GLY A 273 15.31 2.86 -21.59
N THR A 274 16.33 2.26 -20.97
CA THR A 274 16.16 1.45 -19.74
C THR A 274 16.34 2.29 -18.47
N LEU A 275 15.79 1.81 -17.34
CA LEU A 275 15.99 2.45 -16.02
C LEU A 275 17.48 2.59 -15.65
N ALA A 276 18.31 1.60 -15.99
CA ALA A 276 19.75 1.64 -15.71
C ALA A 276 20.47 2.72 -16.53
N HIS A 277 20.03 2.93 -17.78
CA HIS A 277 20.52 4.03 -18.61
C HIS A 277 20.14 5.39 -18.03
N PHE A 278 18.87 5.58 -17.67
CA PHE A 278 18.40 6.84 -17.09
C PHE A 278 19.08 7.15 -15.76
N LYS A 279 19.27 6.15 -14.88
CA LYS A 279 20.09 6.29 -13.67
C LYS A 279 21.47 6.89 -14.00
N THR A 280 22.12 6.37 -15.03
CA THR A 280 23.51 6.72 -15.39
C THR A 280 23.61 8.14 -15.90
N ILE A 281 22.75 8.53 -16.86
CA ILE A 281 22.78 9.89 -17.43
C ILE A 281 22.29 10.96 -16.45
N LEU A 282 21.47 10.59 -15.47
CA LEU A 282 20.99 11.47 -14.40
C LEU A 282 21.90 11.50 -13.16
N HIS A 283 23.03 10.76 -13.20
CA HIS A 283 23.97 10.62 -12.09
C HIS A 283 23.33 10.26 -10.74
N ARG A 284 22.31 9.38 -10.75
CA ARG A 284 21.63 8.90 -9.53
C ARG A 284 22.41 7.75 -8.88
N THR A 285 23.48 8.09 -8.17
CA THR A 285 24.39 7.11 -7.51
C THR A 285 23.77 6.38 -6.33
N ASP A 286 22.70 6.94 -5.76
CA ASP A 286 21.94 6.40 -4.64
C ASP A 286 21.02 5.23 -5.05
N VAL A 287 20.62 5.14 -6.32
CA VAL A 287 19.85 4.04 -6.91
C VAL A 287 20.78 2.86 -7.22
N ASN A 288 20.63 1.74 -6.52
CA ASN A 288 21.52 0.57 -6.61
C ASN A 288 20.77 -0.75 -6.87
N GLY A 289 19.46 -0.68 -7.16
CA GLY A 289 18.60 -1.84 -7.35
C GLY A 289 18.13 -2.53 -6.07
N LYS A 290 18.59 -2.08 -4.88
CA LYS A 290 18.14 -2.59 -3.56
C LYS A 290 17.13 -1.62 -2.96
N VAL A 291 15.87 -1.73 -3.36
CA VAL A 291 14.81 -0.77 -3.00
C VAL A 291 14.57 -0.73 -1.50
N LYS A 292 14.52 -1.89 -0.83
CA LYS A 292 14.19 -1.95 0.62
C LYS A 292 15.13 -1.12 1.50
N GLY A 293 16.40 -1.00 1.13
CA GLY A 293 17.36 -0.19 1.90
C GLY A 293 17.36 1.29 1.53
N ARG A 294 16.78 1.67 0.39
CA ARG A 294 16.80 3.03 -0.17
C ARG A 294 15.54 3.30 -1.00
N PHE A 295 14.36 3.24 -0.38
CA PHE A 295 13.10 3.34 -1.11
C PHE A 295 13.01 4.65 -1.92
N LYS A 296 13.22 5.80 -1.26
CA LYS A 296 12.98 7.13 -1.83
C LYS A 296 13.73 7.39 -3.14
N PRO A 297 15.06 7.18 -3.24
CA PRO A 297 15.77 7.33 -4.52
C PRO A 297 15.22 6.49 -5.67
N HIS A 298 14.87 5.23 -5.40
CA HIS A 298 14.34 4.32 -6.42
C HIS A 298 12.92 4.73 -6.84
N PHE A 299 12.11 5.18 -5.88
CA PHE A 299 10.78 5.72 -6.13
C PHE A 299 10.86 6.99 -6.98
N GLU A 300 11.69 7.97 -6.59
CA GLU A 300 11.87 9.23 -7.33
C GLU A 300 12.36 9.00 -8.76
N LEU A 301 13.33 8.10 -8.99
CA LEU A 301 13.79 7.77 -10.34
C LEU A 301 12.67 7.15 -11.18
N LEU A 302 11.92 6.18 -10.63
CA LEU A 302 10.84 5.54 -11.39
C LEU A 302 9.70 6.52 -11.68
N MET A 303 9.35 7.39 -10.72
CA MET A 303 8.34 8.41 -10.93
C MET A 303 8.73 9.40 -12.04
N LEU A 304 10.01 9.82 -12.08
CA LEU A 304 10.53 10.67 -13.15
C LEU A 304 10.48 9.98 -14.52
N VAL A 305 11.12 8.81 -14.61
CA VAL A 305 11.30 8.12 -15.89
C VAL A 305 9.95 7.65 -16.41
N GLY A 306 9.10 7.08 -15.54
CA GLY A 306 7.77 6.62 -15.89
C GLY A 306 6.87 7.75 -16.37
N GLU A 307 6.88 8.91 -15.71
CA GLU A 307 6.12 10.08 -16.18
C GLU A 307 6.58 10.53 -17.58
N CYS A 308 7.89 10.67 -17.80
CA CYS A 308 8.42 11.04 -19.12
C CYS A 308 8.11 10.00 -20.20
N MET A 309 8.11 8.71 -19.84
CA MET A 309 7.74 7.63 -20.76
C MET A 309 6.26 7.70 -21.15
N VAL A 310 5.35 7.96 -20.19
CA VAL A 310 3.93 8.16 -20.48
C VAL A 310 3.72 9.43 -21.32
N GLN A 311 4.46 10.50 -21.08
CA GLN A 311 4.45 11.69 -21.95
C GLN A 311 4.87 11.34 -23.38
N GLU A 312 5.93 10.55 -23.57
CA GLU A 312 6.35 10.09 -24.90
C GLU A 312 5.28 9.18 -25.55
N GLN A 313 4.56 8.34 -24.79
CA GLN A 313 3.40 7.60 -25.31
C GLN A 313 2.30 8.55 -25.81
N PHE A 314 2.00 9.62 -25.08
CA PHE A 314 1.05 10.63 -25.54
C PHE A 314 1.50 11.29 -26.83
N LEU A 315 2.79 11.64 -26.98
CA LEU A 315 3.29 12.21 -28.23
C LEU A 315 3.11 11.27 -29.42
N GLU A 316 3.40 9.98 -29.26
CA GLU A 316 3.19 8.99 -30.32
C GLU A 316 1.69 8.79 -30.62
N PHE A 317 0.86 8.67 -29.59
CA PHE A 317 -0.59 8.47 -29.75
C PHE A 317 -1.28 9.67 -30.41
N LEU A 318 -0.88 10.89 -30.05
CA LEU A 318 -1.47 12.14 -30.53
C LEU A 318 -0.85 12.65 -31.84
N ASN A 319 0.09 11.89 -32.41
CA ASN A 319 0.83 12.25 -33.61
C ASN A 319 1.54 13.61 -33.49
N MET A 320 2.30 13.80 -32.41
CA MET A 320 3.09 14.99 -32.13
C MET A 320 4.57 14.77 -32.45
N GLU A 321 5.19 15.73 -33.15
CA GLU A 321 6.63 15.71 -33.50
C GLU A 321 7.51 16.04 -32.29
N SER A 322 7.06 16.95 -31.41
CA SER A 322 7.76 17.41 -30.21
C SER A 322 6.77 17.82 -29.11
N PHE A 323 7.27 18.14 -27.91
CA PHE A 323 6.45 18.64 -26.79
C PHE A 323 5.72 19.96 -27.10
N ASP A 324 6.29 20.79 -27.96
CA ASP A 324 5.74 22.10 -28.33
C ASP A 324 4.85 22.04 -29.58
N SER A 325 4.75 20.87 -30.22
CA SER A 325 3.92 20.66 -31.41
C SER A 325 2.45 20.57 -31.05
N GLN A 326 1.56 21.00 -31.94
CA GLN A 326 0.13 20.77 -31.78
C GLN A 326 -0.23 19.32 -32.13
N PRO A 327 -1.19 18.70 -31.43
CA PRO A 327 -1.64 17.35 -31.75
C PRO A 327 -2.41 17.32 -33.08
N THR A 328 -2.27 16.22 -33.82
CA THR A 328 -2.96 16.04 -35.12
C THR A 328 -3.94 14.86 -35.11
N HIS A 329 -4.03 14.14 -34.00
CA HIS A 329 -4.93 13.02 -33.84
C HIS A 329 -6.41 13.45 -33.92
N PRO A 330 -7.30 12.74 -34.65
CA PRO A 330 -8.67 13.17 -34.88
C PRO A 330 -9.47 13.50 -33.61
N MET A 331 -9.28 12.71 -32.54
CA MET A 331 -9.98 12.89 -31.26
C MET A 331 -9.60 14.17 -30.50
N THR A 332 -8.55 14.90 -30.88
CA THR A 332 -8.24 16.18 -30.19
C THR A 332 -9.18 17.29 -30.60
N LYS A 333 -9.80 17.20 -31.78
CA LYS A 333 -10.82 18.18 -32.24
C LYS A 333 -12.02 18.22 -31.32
N ASP A 334 -12.40 17.08 -30.76
CA ASP A 334 -13.53 16.97 -29.83
C ASP A 334 -13.19 17.59 -28.47
N VAL A 335 -11.90 17.63 -28.08
CA VAL A 335 -11.46 18.19 -26.79
C VAL A 335 -11.47 19.73 -26.79
N ASP A 336 -11.38 20.34 -27.98
CA ASP A 336 -11.46 21.79 -28.16
C ASP A 336 -12.90 22.33 -28.05
N ASP A 337 -13.91 21.46 -28.00
CA ASP A 337 -15.32 21.82 -27.78
C ASP A 337 -15.55 22.28 -26.32
N PRO A 338 -15.90 23.56 -26.08
CA PRO A 338 -16.05 24.12 -24.75
C PRO A 338 -17.23 23.55 -23.95
N GLU A 339 -18.27 22.99 -24.60
CA GLU A 339 -19.46 22.50 -23.89
C GLU A 339 -19.21 21.16 -23.18
N ASN A 340 -18.33 20.31 -23.72
CA ASN A 340 -18.09 18.94 -23.22
C ASN A 340 -16.60 18.61 -23.01
N GLN A 341 -15.78 19.63 -22.84
CA GLN A 341 -14.31 19.53 -22.79
C GLN A 341 -13.77 18.45 -21.82
N ARG A 342 -14.34 18.35 -20.61
CA ARG A 342 -13.93 17.35 -19.62
C ARG A 342 -14.25 15.92 -20.08
N ASP A 343 -15.44 15.69 -20.59
CA ASP A 343 -15.89 14.35 -20.99
C ASP A 343 -15.15 13.89 -22.24
N ASN A 344 -14.90 14.79 -23.19
CA ASN A 344 -14.11 14.50 -24.38
C ASN A 344 -12.65 14.21 -24.03
N LEU A 345 -12.07 14.92 -23.06
CA LEU A 345 -10.75 14.60 -22.51
C LEU A 345 -10.71 13.20 -21.88
N MET A 346 -11.70 12.85 -21.05
CA MET A 346 -11.72 11.51 -20.42
C MET A 346 -11.92 10.40 -21.46
N LYS A 347 -12.70 10.61 -22.52
CA LYS A 347 -12.82 9.68 -23.65
C LYS A 347 -11.48 9.50 -24.39
N LEU A 348 -10.75 10.58 -24.64
CA LEU A 348 -9.41 10.53 -25.25
C LEU A 348 -8.47 9.67 -24.40
N ILE A 349 -8.47 9.88 -23.07
CA ILE A 349 -7.64 9.09 -22.15
C ILE A 349 -8.06 7.62 -22.13
N GLN A 350 -9.36 7.32 -22.18
CA GLN A 350 -9.83 5.93 -22.23
C GLN A 350 -9.38 5.20 -23.51
N GLU A 351 -9.43 5.86 -24.67
CA GLU A 351 -8.91 5.27 -25.92
C GLU A 351 -7.37 5.15 -25.89
N PHE A 352 -6.67 6.12 -25.30
CA PHE A 352 -5.22 5.99 -25.03
C PHE A 352 -4.92 4.78 -24.13
N MET A 353 -5.68 4.60 -23.04
CA MET A 353 -5.53 3.48 -22.13
C MET A 353 -5.72 2.14 -22.84
N LYS A 354 -6.76 2.05 -23.67
CA LYS A 354 -7.07 0.88 -24.49
C LYS A 354 -5.99 0.61 -25.54
N HIS A 355 -5.41 1.65 -26.16
CA HIS A 355 -4.34 1.52 -27.13
C HIS A 355 -3.08 0.86 -26.52
N TYR A 356 -2.69 1.26 -25.32
CA TYR A 356 -1.50 0.74 -24.64
C TYR A 356 -1.77 -0.41 -23.65
N GLY A 357 -3.03 -0.87 -23.55
CA GLY A 357 -3.42 -2.01 -22.70
C GLY A 357 -3.43 -1.70 -21.20
N TYR A 358 -3.52 -0.44 -20.80
CA TYR A 358 -3.70 -0.08 -19.40
C TYR A 358 -5.02 -0.65 -18.86
N GLY A 359 -4.97 -1.23 -17.66
CA GLY A 359 -6.16 -1.88 -17.09
C GLY A 359 -6.46 -3.30 -17.60
N GLN A 360 -5.70 -3.80 -18.58
CA GLN A 360 -5.88 -5.12 -19.19
C GLN A 360 -4.77 -6.09 -18.76
N VAL A 361 -4.52 -6.14 -17.45
CA VAL A 361 -3.43 -6.95 -16.86
C VAL A 361 -3.80 -8.42 -16.67
N ASP A 362 -5.08 -8.74 -16.83
CA ASP A 362 -5.72 -10.04 -16.58
C ASP A 362 -6.58 -10.54 -17.76
N CYS A 363 -6.65 -9.79 -18.86
CA CYS A 363 -7.48 -10.11 -20.01
C CYS A 363 -6.76 -9.69 -21.30
N PRO A 364 -6.77 -10.53 -22.35
CA PRO A 364 -5.96 -10.33 -23.55
C PRO A 364 -6.39 -9.05 -24.27
N THR A 365 -5.43 -8.26 -24.77
CA THR A 365 -5.70 -7.45 -25.96
C THR A 365 -6.06 -8.40 -27.11
N PRO A 366 -7.26 -8.34 -27.72
CA PRO A 366 -7.48 -8.96 -29.01
C PRO A 366 -6.88 -8.02 -30.07
N LYS A 367 -5.60 -8.21 -30.43
CA LYS A 367 -4.99 -7.83 -31.73
C LYS A 367 -3.75 -8.68 -32.06
N LYS A 368 -3.90 -10.00 -32.05
CA LYS A 368 -3.04 -10.93 -32.81
C LYS A 368 -3.81 -11.86 -33.75
N ASP A 369 -5.14 -11.81 -33.72
CA ASP A 369 -6.06 -12.60 -34.55
C ASP A 369 -7.15 -11.61 -34.95
N GLU A 370 -7.15 -10.98 -36.13
CA GLU A 370 -7.55 -11.55 -37.42
C GLU A 370 -6.66 -11.06 -38.59
N ALA A 371 -5.69 -10.20 -38.33
CA ALA A 371 -4.82 -9.61 -39.37
C ALA A 371 -3.52 -10.43 -39.65
N ASP A 372 -3.23 -11.45 -38.85
CA ASP A 372 -1.92 -12.12 -38.82
C ASP A 372 -1.93 -13.58 -39.37
N LYS A 373 -2.93 -13.92 -40.19
CA LYS A 373 -2.98 -15.17 -40.96
C LYS A 373 -2.99 -14.84 -42.45
N ILE A 374 -1.98 -15.30 -43.19
CA ILE A 374 -2.03 -15.26 -44.67
C ILE A 374 -2.84 -16.48 -45.12
N CYS A 375 -3.83 -16.25 -45.98
CA CYS A 375 -4.62 -17.28 -46.60
C CYS A 375 -3.89 -17.74 -47.87
N ILE A 376 -3.26 -18.92 -47.83
CA ILE A 376 -2.71 -19.54 -49.04
C ILE A 376 -3.82 -20.41 -49.64
N ILE A 377 -4.26 -20.03 -50.85
CA ILE A 377 -5.25 -20.79 -51.61
C ILE A 377 -4.49 -21.58 -52.69
N THR A 378 -4.32 -22.87 -52.48
CA THR A 378 -3.78 -23.80 -53.50
C THR A 378 -4.94 -24.49 -54.20
N ARG A 379 -4.91 -24.47 -55.54
CA ARG A 379 -5.93 -25.09 -56.39
C ARG A 379 -5.34 -26.28 -57.11
N GLU A 380 -5.51 -27.47 -56.55
CA GLU A 380 -5.23 -28.73 -57.22
C GLU A 380 -6.55 -29.33 -57.73
N GLY A 381 -6.90 -29.04 -58.98
CA GLY A 381 -8.15 -29.50 -59.60
C GLY A 381 -9.41 -28.77 -59.10
N GLN A 382 -10.48 -29.53 -58.81
CA GLN A 382 -11.78 -29.02 -58.34
C GLN A 382 -11.85 -28.76 -56.82
N ASN A 383 -10.82 -29.14 -56.05
CA ASN A 383 -10.78 -28.88 -54.61
C ASN A 383 -9.93 -27.65 -54.29
N ILE A 384 -10.46 -26.79 -53.42
CA ILE A 384 -9.78 -25.61 -52.88
C ILE A 384 -9.26 -25.98 -51.50
N GLN A 385 -7.94 -25.96 -51.30
CA GLN A 385 -7.35 -26.07 -49.96
C GLN A 385 -6.99 -24.67 -49.45
N ILE A 386 -7.39 -24.39 -48.21
CA ILE A 386 -7.11 -23.13 -47.51
C ILE A 386 -6.15 -23.43 -46.37
N GLU A 387 -4.91 -22.94 -46.47
CA GLU A 387 -3.90 -23.05 -45.42
C GLU A 387 -3.66 -21.69 -44.77
N LEU A 388 -3.78 -21.63 -43.44
CA LEU A 388 -3.56 -20.43 -42.63
C LEU A 388 -2.13 -20.47 -42.07
N VAL A 389 -1.22 -19.69 -42.65
CA VAL A 389 0.19 -19.63 -42.20
C VAL A 389 0.40 -18.44 -41.25
N PRO A 390 0.98 -18.64 -40.06
CA PRO A 390 1.28 -17.55 -39.12
C PRO A 390 2.39 -16.64 -39.68
N THR A 391 2.15 -15.33 -39.72
CA THR A 391 3.19 -14.36 -40.09
C THR A 391 4.27 -14.26 -39.01
N ASN A 392 5.51 -14.57 -39.38
CA ASN A 392 6.69 -14.50 -38.53
C ASN A 392 7.12 -13.03 -38.28
N LYS A 393 6.33 -12.25 -37.52
CA LYS A 393 6.73 -10.89 -37.13
C LYS A 393 7.72 -10.96 -35.98
N GLN A 394 8.92 -10.43 -36.21
CA GLN A 394 9.96 -10.29 -35.19
C GLN A 394 9.48 -9.36 -34.05
N SER A 395 9.69 -9.77 -32.80
CA SER A 395 9.34 -9.00 -31.60
C SER A 395 10.12 -7.68 -31.51
N ASP A 396 9.54 -6.66 -30.89
CA ASP A 396 10.21 -5.41 -30.50
C ASP A 396 10.40 -5.41 -28.97
N GLU A 397 11.60 -5.76 -28.53
CA GLU A 397 11.93 -5.90 -27.11
C GLU A 397 11.93 -4.55 -26.38
N LEU A 398 12.34 -3.47 -27.06
CA LEU A 398 12.37 -2.13 -26.45
C LEU A 398 10.95 -1.57 -26.29
N TYR A 399 10.08 -1.79 -27.28
CA TYR A 399 8.66 -1.44 -27.17
C TYR A 399 8.02 -2.19 -26.01
N ASN A 400 8.19 -3.52 -25.96
CA ASN A 400 7.61 -4.35 -24.91
C ASN A 400 8.11 -3.96 -23.51
N TYR A 401 9.43 -3.75 -23.36
CA TYR A 401 10.03 -3.25 -22.12
C TYR A 401 9.36 -1.93 -21.69
N SER A 402 9.27 -0.97 -22.62
CA SER A 402 8.81 0.38 -22.32
C SER A 402 7.32 0.40 -21.97
N VAL A 403 6.48 -0.30 -22.73
CA VAL A 403 5.04 -0.41 -22.46
C VAL A 403 4.80 -1.07 -21.10
N GLN A 404 5.47 -2.19 -20.82
CA GLN A 404 5.28 -2.88 -19.55
C GLN A 404 5.78 -2.02 -18.37
N LEU A 405 6.93 -1.35 -18.49
CA LEU A 405 7.42 -0.43 -17.46
C LEU A 405 6.43 0.71 -17.16
N CYS A 406 5.75 1.24 -18.19
CA CYS A 406 4.71 2.25 -18.00
C CYS A 406 3.50 1.71 -17.22
N GLN A 407 3.14 0.43 -17.37
CA GLN A 407 2.08 -0.21 -16.57
C GLN A 407 2.50 -0.34 -15.10
N TRP A 408 3.75 -0.71 -14.82
CA TRP A 408 4.27 -0.74 -13.45
C TRP A 408 4.33 0.66 -12.82
N TYR A 409 4.75 1.66 -13.59
CA TYR A 409 4.74 3.06 -13.16
C TYR A 409 3.32 3.54 -12.81
N LEU A 410 2.35 3.35 -13.71
CA LEU A 410 0.99 3.82 -13.49
C LEU A 410 0.36 3.18 -12.25
N HIS A 411 0.57 1.87 -12.05
CA HIS A 411 0.07 1.19 -10.86
C HIS A 411 0.74 1.68 -9.56
N LEU A 412 2.07 1.91 -9.59
CA LEU A 412 2.76 2.49 -8.44
C LEU A 412 2.29 3.92 -8.14
N ASN A 413 2.03 4.71 -9.18
CA ASN A 413 1.46 6.05 -9.04
C ASN A 413 0.05 5.98 -8.42
N GLU A 414 -0.76 5.00 -8.80
CA GLU A 414 -2.09 4.81 -8.23
C GLU A 414 -2.08 4.32 -6.78
N LEU A 415 -1.18 3.38 -6.43
CA LEU A 415 -0.91 3.02 -5.04
C LEU A 415 -0.52 4.25 -4.20
N HIS A 416 0.34 5.11 -4.76
CA HIS A 416 0.79 6.33 -4.07
C HIS A 416 -0.31 7.38 -3.92
N ASP A 417 -1.09 7.62 -4.97
CA ASP A 417 -2.23 8.57 -4.94
C ASP A 417 -3.31 8.09 -3.96
N THR A 418 -3.64 6.80 -3.99
CA THR A 418 -4.59 6.18 -3.06
C THR A 418 -4.17 6.40 -1.61
N ALA A 419 -2.88 6.23 -1.31
CA ALA A 419 -2.35 6.48 0.03
C ALA A 419 -2.38 7.95 0.43
N LYS A 420 -2.17 8.89 -0.52
CA LYS A 420 -2.24 10.33 -0.27
C LYS A 420 -3.65 10.81 0.03
N GLU A 421 -4.62 10.30 -0.72
CA GLU A 421 -6.04 10.60 -0.52
C GLU A 421 -6.62 9.89 0.72
N GLY A 422 -6.06 8.72 1.09
CA GLY A 422 -6.66 7.85 2.10
C GLY A 422 -7.92 7.16 1.55
N ASP A 423 -7.91 6.80 0.26
CA ASP A 423 -9.09 6.24 -0.40
C ASP A 423 -9.24 4.74 -0.13
N LEU A 424 -10.08 4.45 0.88
CA LEU A 424 -10.34 3.11 1.39
C LEU A 424 -10.88 2.14 0.33
N ASN A 425 -11.67 2.64 -0.63
CA ASN A 425 -12.25 1.79 -1.66
C ASN A 425 -11.20 1.42 -2.70
N ARG A 426 -10.34 2.37 -3.09
CA ARG A 426 -9.25 2.12 -4.03
C ARG A 426 -8.17 1.22 -3.45
N THR A 427 -7.99 1.15 -2.14
CA THR A 427 -7.07 0.19 -1.49
C THR A 427 -7.36 -1.25 -1.90
N ILE A 428 -8.63 -1.67 -1.84
CA ILE A 428 -9.02 -3.04 -2.22
C ILE A 428 -8.77 -3.26 -3.72
N LEU A 429 -9.16 -2.29 -4.55
CA LEU A 429 -8.98 -2.35 -6.00
C LEU A 429 -7.49 -2.47 -6.36
N ASN A 430 -6.63 -1.71 -5.68
CA ASN A 430 -5.19 -1.78 -5.83
C ASN A 430 -4.63 -3.16 -5.45
N CYS A 431 -5.14 -3.78 -4.39
CA CYS A 431 -4.74 -5.14 -4.04
C CYS A 431 -5.10 -6.16 -5.13
N GLN A 432 -6.32 -6.06 -5.70
CA GLN A 432 -6.76 -6.90 -6.82
C GLN A 432 -5.90 -6.66 -8.08
N TYR A 433 -5.62 -5.40 -8.41
CA TYR A 433 -4.83 -5.03 -9.57
C TYR A 433 -3.34 -5.39 -9.43
N SER A 434 -2.84 -5.54 -8.20
CA SER A 434 -1.46 -5.97 -7.93
C SER A 434 -1.22 -7.46 -8.22
N LEU A 435 -2.27 -8.29 -8.25
CA LEU A 435 -2.13 -9.75 -8.35
C LEU A 435 -1.37 -10.20 -9.61
N PRO A 436 -1.71 -9.73 -10.83
CA PRO A 436 -1.02 -10.15 -12.06
C PRO A 436 0.45 -9.73 -12.06
N PHE A 437 0.79 -8.57 -11.50
CA PHE A 437 2.17 -8.09 -11.41
C PHE A 437 3.02 -8.98 -10.49
N PHE A 438 2.54 -9.27 -9.28
CA PHE A 438 3.26 -10.15 -8.37
C PHE A 438 3.40 -11.57 -8.93
N PHE A 439 2.34 -12.09 -9.55
CA PHE A 439 2.37 -13.39 -10.23
C PHE A 439 3.39 -13.41 -11.38
N SER A 440 3.41 -12.36 -12.21
CA SER A 440 4.33 -12.25 -13.35
C SER A 440 5.80 -12.28 -12.94
N HIS A 441 6.12 -11.75 -11.76
CA HIS A 441 7.46 -11.79 -11.20
C HIS A 441 7.76 -13.13 -10.52
N SER A 442 6.83 -13.65 -9.72
CA SER A 442 6.97 -14.96 -9.08
C SER A 442 5.62 -15.51 -8.60
N LYS A 443 5.28 -16.73 -9.03
CA LYS A 443 4.13 -17.51 -8.53
C LYS A 443 4.17 -17.75 -7.00
N LEU A 444 5.36 -17.63 -6.39
CA LEU A 444 5.63 -17.82 -4.96
C LEU A 444 5.77 -16.48 -4.19
N SER A 445 5.43 -15.35 -4.81
CA SER A 445 5.48 -14.06 -4.15
C SER A 445 4.68 -14.07 -2.85
N LYS A 446 5.31 -13.66 -1.74
CA LYS A 446 4.62 -13.55 -0.46
C LYS A 446 3.54 -12.47 -0.51
N TYR A 447 3.83 -11.33 -1.13
CA TYR A 447 2.85 -10.25 -1.31
C TYR A 447 1.75 -10.59 -2.31
N LEU A 448 1.88 -11.61 -3.15
CA LEU A 448 0.71 -12.17 -3.85
C LEU A 448 -0.28 -12.78 -2.86
N VAL A 449 0.22 -13.52 -1.86
CA VAL A 449 -0.61 -14.10 -0.80
C VAL A 449 -1.21 -13.00 0.08
N GLU A 450 -0.43 -12.00 0.48
CA GLU A 450 -0.93 -10.91 1.34
C GLU A 450 -2.04 -10.11 0.67
N ASN A 451 -1.90 -9.79 -0.64
CA ASN A 451 -2.96 -9.09 -1.36
C ASN A 451 -4.24 -9.93 -1.50
N ILE A 452 -4.11 -11.26 -1.70
CA ILE A 452 -5.27 -12.17 -1.71
C ILE A 452 -5.94 -12.22 -0.34
N ASP A 453 -5.17 -12.37 0.74
CA ASP A 453 -5.67 -12.38 2.12
C ASP A 453 -6.40 -11.07 2.48
N TYR A 454 -5.81 -9.93 2.10
CA TYR A 454 -6.41 -8.62 2.34
C TYR A 454 -7.74 -8.44 1.60
N VAL A 455 -7.80 -8.82 0.33
CA VAL A 455 -9.04 -8.78 -0.49
C VAL A 455 -10.09 -9.73 0.09
N LEU A 456 -9.72 -10.97 0.45
CA LEU A 456 -10.63 -11.94 1.06
C LEU A 456 -11.26 -11.37 2.34
N LYS A 457 -10.43 -10.85 3.24
CA LYS A 457 -10.89 -10.25 4.49
C LYS A 457 -11.83 -9.08 4.25
N CYS A 458 -11.42 -8.10 3.47
CA CYS A 458 -12.17 -6.86 3.30
C CYS A 458 -13.42 -6.99 2.41
N LYS A 459 -13.52 -8.00 1.55
CA LYS A 459 -14.71 -8.21 0.71
C LYS A 459 -15.67 -9.28 1.23
N TYR A 460 -15.15 -10.33 1.88
CA TYR A 460 -15.91 -11.57 2.06
C TYR A 460 -15.94 -12.11 3.49
N LEU A 461 -15.04 -11.69 4.39
CA LEU A 461 -14.94 -12.29 5.73
C LEU A 461 -15.25 -11.32 6.87
N LEU A 462 -14.85 -10.06 6.76
CA LEU A 462 -14.99 -9.10 7.85
C LEU A 462 -16.36 -8.44 7.84
N SER A 463 -16.90 -8.20 9.04
CA SER A 463 -18.09 -7.37 9.21
C SER A 463 -17.88 -5.96 8.65
N PRO A 464 -18.94 -5.21 8.30
CA PRO A 464 -18.81 -3.82 7.86
C PRO A 464 -17.97 -2.94 8.81
N LEU A 465 -18.15 -3.09 10.13
CA LEU A 465 -17.35 -2.39 11.13
C LEU A 465 -15.87 -2.79 11.07
N GLN A 466 -15.56 -4.09 11.09
CA GLN A 466 -14.18 -4.58 11.07
C GLN A 466 -13.47 -4.21 9.77
N ARG A 467 -14.16 -4.35 8.63
CA ARG A 467 -13.69 -3.91 7.32
C ARG A 467 -13.32 -2.43 7.34
N MET A 468 -14.19 -1.58 7.88
CA MET A 468 -13.93 -0.14 7.95
C MET A 468 -12.68 0.16 8.77
N ARG A 469 -12.53 -0.47 9.94
CA ARG A 469 -11.37 -0.31 10.81
C ARG A 469 -10.06 -0.75 10.17
N VAL A 470 -10.06 -1.85 9.43
CA VAL A 470 -8.88 -2.33 8.68
C VAL A 470 -8.48 -1.33 7.60
N LEU A 471 -9.45 -0.92 6.76
CA LEU A 471 -9.18 -0.02 5.65
C LEU A 471 -8.70 1.35 6.14
N GLU A 472 -9.41 1.92 7.10
CA GLU A 472 -9.03 3.19 7.69
C GLU A 472 -7.69 3.10 8.41
N GLY A 473 -7.48 2.03 9.17
CA GLY A 473 -6.25 1.75 9.89
C GLY A 473 -5.01 1.66 9.01
N SER A 474 -5.18 1.46 7.70
CA SER A 474 -4.07 1.42 6.74
C SER A 474 -3.44 2.80 6.46
N TYR A 475 -4.13 3.89 6.80
CA TYR A 475 -3.67 5.25 6.52
C TYR A 475 -3.81 6.21 7.69
N VAL A 476 -2.77 6.99 7.93
CA VAL A 476 -2.75 8.07 8.93
C VAL A 476 -2.43 9.41 8.29
N ASN A 477 -3.00 10.47 8.85
CA ASN A 477 -2.75 11.85 8.46
C ASN A 477 -2.22 12.64 9.65
N ILE A 478 -0.90 12.67 9.83
CA ILE A 478 -0.29 13.28 11.03
C ILE A 478 -0.46 14.81 11.08
N ASN A 479 -0.57 15.47 9.93
CA ASN A 479 -0.65 16.92 9.82
C ASN A 479 -2.08 17.44 9.57
N GLY A 480 -3.00 16.57 9.16
CA GLY A 480 -4.26 16.99 8.56
C GLY A 480 -4.09 17.57 7.14
N GLY A 481 -5.21 17.87 6.49
CA GLY A 481 -5.29 18.38 5.12
C GLY A 481 -5.54 17.29 4.07
N GLN A 482 -6.05 17.71 2.91
CA GLN A 482 -6.29 16.84 1.76
C GLN A 482 -4.96 16.39 1.13
N GLY A 483 -4.90 15.14 0.65
CA GLY A 483 -3.68 14.59 0.06
C GLY A 483 -2.49 14.42 1.01
N GLN A 484 -2.70 14.50 2.34
CA GLN A 484 -1.64 14.40 3.35
C GLN A 484 -1.61 13.06 4.09
N ASN A 485 -2.44 12.10 3.69
CA ASN A 485 -2.37 10.75 4.26
C ASN A 485 -1.07 10.05 3.84
N VAL A 486 -0.63 9.14 4.69
CA VAL A 486 0.49 8.22 4.47
C VAL A 486 0.09 6.85 5.01
N GLU A 487 0.72 5.79 4.51
CA GLU A 487 0.51 4.46 5.06
C GLU A 487 0.92 4.37 6.54
N SER A 488 0.14 3.67 7.33
CA SER A 488 0.32 3.57 8.78
C SER A 488 1.65 2.94 9.18
N ASP A 489 2.06 1.89 8.47
CA ASP A 489 3.35 1.23 8.70
C ASP A 489 4.55 2.07 8.23
N LEU A 490 4.39 3.02 7.31
CA LEU A 490 5.44 4.03 7.05
C LEU A 490 5.59 5.00 8.26
N THR A 491 4.48 5.38 8.88
CA THR A 491 4.54 6.20 10.10
C THR A 491 5.16 5.43 11.25
N GLN A 492 4.91 4.12 11.32
CA GLN A 492 5.60 3.23 12.26
C GLN A 492 7.12 3.26 12.06
N GLU A 493 7.60 3.21 10.82
CA GLU A 493 9.05 3.30 10.53
C GLU A 493 9.67 4.60 11.04
N HIS A 494 8.96 5.72 10.89
CA HIS A 494 9.40 6.99 11.47
C HIS A 494 9.38 6.95 13.00
N SER A 495 8.37 6.35 13.62
CA SER A 495 8.29 6.15 15.08
C SER A 495 9.48 5.33 15.60
N VAL A 496 9.82 4.22 14.93
CA VAL A 496 10.99 3.40 15.24
C VAL A 496 12.28 4.21 15.16
N CYS A 497 12.45 5.02 14.11
CA CYS A 497 13.63 5.88 13.97
C CYS A 497 13.75 6.90 15.12
N ASN A 498 12.63 7.55 15.48
CA ASN A 498 12.59 8.51 16.60
C ASN A 498 12.94 7.85 17.93
N GLN A 499 12.37 6.68 18.21
CA GLN A 499 12.69 5.93 19.43
C GLN A 499 14.16 5.50 19.48
N LYS A 500 14.77 5.12 18.35
CA LYS A 500 16.23 4.83 18.29
C LYS A 500 17.07 6.03 18.70
N MET A 501 16.69 7.24 18.30
CA MET A 501 17.39 8.47 18.72
C MET A 501 17.26 8.69 20.24
N LEU A 502 16.09 8.46 20.81
CA LEU A 502 15.86 8.56 22.26
C LEU A 502 16.65 7.50 23.04
N ILE A 503 16.70 6.26 22.57
CA ILE A 503 17.51 5.20 23.20
C ILE A 503 19.00 5.55 23.13
N LYS A 504 19.45 6.09 21.99
CA LYS A 504 20.83 6.56 21.83
C LYS A 504 21.17 7.66 22.84
N SER A 505 20.24 8.57 23.12
CA SER A 505 20.41 9.66 24.09
C SER A 505 20.65 9.19 25.53
N LEU A 506 20.25 7.95 25.88
CA LEU A 506 20.51 7.38 27.21
C LEU A 506 22.00 7.08 27.48
N GLY A 507 22.85 7.10 26.45
CA GLY A 507 24.30 6.87 26.61
C GLY A 507 24.62 5.49 27.19
N ALA A 508 25.36 5.46 28.30
CA ALA A 508 25.71 4.23 29.03
C ALA A 508 24.57 3.71 29.92
N ASN A 509 23.52 4.50 30.18
CA ASN A 509 22.42 4.17 31.11
C ASN A 509 21.31 3.33 30.44
N LYS A 510 21.64 2.55 29.40
CA LYS A 510 20.67 1.71 28.67
C LYS A 510 20.33 0.48 29.50
N SER A 511 19.28 0.58 30.30
CA SER A 511 18.61 -0.56 30.94
C SER A 511 17.21 -0.73 30.35
N GLU A 512 16.63 -1.93 30.45
CA GLU A 512 15.27 -2.23 29.98
C GLU A 512 14.24 -1.20 30.51
N ASN A 513 14.30 -0.90 31.80
CA ASN A 513 13.42 0.06 32.45
C ASN A 513 13.66 1.51 31.98
N ALA A 514 14.92 1.88 31.71
CA ALA A 514 15.23 3.22 31.18
C ALA A 514 14.70 3.37 29.74
N ILE A 515 14.82 2.32 28.92
CA ILE A 515 14.31 2.29 27.55
C ILE A 515 12.78 2.36 27.55
N LYS A 516 12.09 1.53 28.33
CA LYS A 516 10.61 1.58 28.46
C LYS A 516 10.13 2.97 28.88
N ARG A 517 10.82 3.59 29.84
CA ARG A 517 10.48 4.93 30.34
C ARG A 517 10.69 6.04 29.31
N VAL A 518 11.82 6.05 28.58
CA VAL A 518 12.08 7.11 27.59
C VAL A 518 11.19 6.96 26.36
N THR A 519 10.94 5.72 25.93
CA THR A 519 10.11 5.42 24.75
C THR A 519 8.63 5.65 25.02
N GLY A 520 8.14 5.32 26.23
CA GLY A 520 6.80 5.69 26.67
C GLY A 520 6.58 7.21 26.82
N ALA A 521 7.64 8.01 26.87
CA ALA A 521 7.58 9.47 26.90
C ALA A 521 7.89 10.11 25.53
N ALA A 522 8.07 9.32 24.47
CA ALA A 522 8.59 9.79 23.18
C ALA A 522 7.76 10.91 22.56
N GLU A 523 6.43 10.75 22.55
CA GLU A 523 5.52 11.76 22.00
C GLU A 523 5.56 13.07 22.81
N THR A 524 5.55 12.96 24.14
CA THR A 524 5.64 14.14 25.02
C THR A 524 6.95 14.89 24.79
N ILE A 525 8.06 14.15 24.64
CA ILE A 525 9.37 14.74 24.35
C ILE A 525 9.35 15.44 22.98
N SER A 526 8.80 14.79 21.94
CA SER A 526 8.68 15.40 20.59
C SER A 526 7.88 16.70 20.64
N ASN A 527 6.71 16.69 21.29
CA ASN A 527 5.86 17.86 21.43
C ASN A 527 6.54 19.01 22.19
N ILE A 528 7.33 18.70 23.22
CA ILE A 528 8.11 19.71 23.95
C ILE A 528 9.19 20.31 23.03
N CYS A 529 9.92 19.47 22.30
CA CYS A 529 10.95 19.92 21.36
C CYS A 529 10.34 20.81 20.25
N GLU A 530 9.23 20.38 19.65
CA GLU A 530 8.54 21.16 18.61
C GLU A 530 8.09 22.52 19.12
N LYS A 531 7.40 22.58 20.27
CA LYS A 531 6.98 23.84 20.87
C LYS A 531 8.15 24.73 21.28
N PHE A 532 9.25 24.13 21.74
CA PHE A 532 10.46 24.87 22.08
C PHE A 532 11.09 25.47 20.82
N ASP A 533 11.22 24.71 19.74
CA ASP A 533 11.72 25.18 18.46
C ASP A 533 10.83 26.30 17.89
N GLU A 534 9.50 26.14 17.95
CA GLU A 534 8.54 27.19 17.57
C GLU A 534 8.73 28.46 18.39
N SER A 535 8.89 28.34 19.72
CA SER A 535 9.10 29.49 20.61
C SER A 535 10.39 30.25 20.33
N LEU A 536 11.41 29.55 19.83
CA LEU A 536 12.70 30.12 19.44
C LEU A 536 12.75 30.51 17.95
N ASN A 537 11.65 30.33 17.22
CA ASN A 537 11.56 30.52 15.77
C ASN A 537 12.66 29.74 15.01
N ILE A 538 13.08 28.61 15.58
CA ILE A 538 14.01 27.68 14.95
C ILE A 538 13.21 26.97 13.87
N LYS A 539 13.50 27.33 12.62
CA LYS A 539 12.93 26.60 11.50
C LYS A 539 13.41 25.15 11.57
N PRO A 540 12.51 24.16 11.46
CA PRO A 540 12.93 22.77 11.41
C PRO A 540 13.98 22.64 10.31
N LYS A 541 15.08 21.94 10.61
CA LYS A 541 16.07 21.59 9.59
C LYS A 541 15.33 20.77 8.55
N SER A 542 14.93 21.41 7.45
CA SER A 542 14.46 20.70 6.26
C SER A 542 15.63 19.84 5.84
N GLY A 543 15.60 18.55 6.17
CA GLY A 543 16.64 17.63 5.74
C GLY A 543 16.70 17.76 4.23
N SER A 544 17.75 18.37 3.70
CA SER A 544 17.83 18.70 2.28
C SER A 544 17.63 17.40 1.52
N HIS A 545 16.46 17.26 0.92
CA HIS A 545 16.10 16.02 0.26
C HIS A 545 17.09 15.78 -0.88
N SER A 546 17.35 14.50 -1.16
CA SER A 546 17.94 14.05 -2.42
C SER A 546 17.42 14.94 -3.54
N ARG A 547 18.35 15.50 -4.33
CA ARG A 547 18.12 16.53 -5.36
C ARG A 547 16.71 16.37 -5.96
N PRO A 548 15.74 17.25 -5.62
CA PRO A 548 14.37 17.09 -6.07
C PRO A 548 14.35 16.99 -7.59
N LEU A 549 13.34 16.29 -8.11
CA LEU A 549 13.04 16.21 -9.54
C LEU A 549 13.16 17.62 -10.14
N ASN A 550 14.25 17.85 -10.87
CA ASN A 550 14.53 19.15 -11.44
C ASN A 550 14.12 19.11 -12.90
N GLU A 551 13.69 20.26 -13.40
CA GLU A 551 13.21 20.40 -14.78
C GLU A 551 14.29 20.00 -15.81
N SER A 552 15.57 20.16 -15.47
CA SER A 552 16.69 19.74 -16.31
C SER A 552 16.77 18.22 -16.50
N ASP A 553 16.51 17.44 -15.46
CA ASP A 553 16.51 15.97 -15.49
C ASP A 553 15.34 15.48 -16.33
N GLN A 554 14.15 16.06 -16.15
CA GLN A 554 12.99 15.78 -16.99
C GLN A 554 13.28 16.05 -18.46
N LYS A 555 13.81 17.23 -18.80
CA LYS A 555 14.20 17.58 -20.18
C LYS A 555 15.25 16.63 -20.76
N LEU A 556 16.18 16.11 -19.95
CA LEU A 556 17.17 15.14 -20.42
C LEU A 556 16.55 13.79 -20.75
N VAL A 557 15.68 13.28 -19.87
CA VAL A 557 14.94 12.02 -20.11
C VAL A 557 14.05 12.16 -21.34
N SER A 558 13.25 13.22 -21.44
CA SER A 558 12.34 13.45 -22.58
C SER A 558 13.09 13.58 -23.91
N ARG A 559 14.21 14.31 -23.95
CA ARG A 559 15.05 14.38 -25.17
C ARG A 559 15.59 13.03 -25.60
N THR A 560 15.99 12.20 -24.63
CA THR A 560 16.52 10.87 -24.89
C THR A 560 15.43 9.94 -25.44
N LEU A 561 14.25 9.96 -24.82
CA LEU A 561 13.09 9.19 -25.25
C LEU A 561 12.64 9.60 -26.65
N ARG A 562 12.54 10.91 -26.92
CA ARG A 562 12.12 11.42 -28.22
C ARG A 562 13.05 10.99 -29.36
N ARG A 563 14.35 10.94 -29.12
CA ARG A 563 15.33 10.41 -30.09
C ARG A 563 15.14 8.91 -30.34
N LEU A 564 14.78 8.16 -29.30
CA LEU A 564 14.69 6.71 -29.33
C LEU A 564 13.34 6.20 -29.87
N ARG A 565 12.26 6.98 -29.69
CA ARG A 565 10.86 6.66 -30.02
C ARG A 565 10.49 5.23 -29.59
N PRO A 566 10.58 4.88 -28.29
CA PRO A 566 10.36 3.52 -27.82
C PRO A 566 8.94 3.02 -28.07
N PHE A 567 7.94 3.91 -28.23
CA PHE A 567 6.55 3.53 -28.47
C PHE A 567 6.15 3.46 -29.94
N ARG A 568 7.10 3.67 -30.86
CA ARG A 568 6.92 3.35 -32.29
C ARG A 568 7.41 1.93 -32.54
N PHE A 569 6.48 1.00 -32.75
CA PHE A 569 6.81 -0.41 -32.97
C PHE A 569 7.75 -0.58 -34.17
N THR A 570 8.88 -1.23 -33.93
CA THR A 570 9.93 -1.52 -34.93
C THR A 570 10.27 -3.01 -34.86
N PRO A 571 9.83 -3.82 -35.85
CA PRO A 571 10.06 -5.27 -35.84
C PRO A 571 11.54 -5.62 -35.65
N GLY A 572 11.83 -6.53 -34.72
CA GLY A 572 13.19 -7.03 -34.46
C GLY A 572 14.08 -6.11 -33.63
N ARG A 573 13.59 -4.94 -33.19
CA ARG A 573 14.36 -4.03 -32.34
C ARG A 573 14.68 -4.69 -31.00
N LYS A 574 15.96 -4.67 -30.64
CA LYS A 574 16.49 -5.31 -29.44
C LYS A 574 16.54 -4.36 -28.24
N CYS A 575 16.42 -4.93 -27.05
CA CYS A 575 16.66 -4.24 -25.79
C CYS A 575 17.80 -4.96 -25.04
N PRO A 576 19.07 -4.55 -25.24
CA PRO A 576 20.21 -5.22 -24.60
C PRO A 576 19.99 -5.41 -23.09
N GLY A 577 20.11 -6.65 -22.63
CA GLY A 577 19.87 -7.06 -21.24
C GLY A 577 18.47 -7.60 -20.94
N PHE A 578 17.51 -7.45 -21.85
CA PHE A 578 16.12 -7.87 -21.67
C PHE A 578 15.64 -8.66 -22.90
N SER A 579 15.74 -9.98 -22.83
CA SER A 579 15.22 -10.89 -23.85
C SER A 579 13.84 -11.43 -23.49
N ASN A 580 13.01 -11.70 -24.50
CA ASN A 580 11.67 -12.29 -24.34
C ASN A 580 10.77 -11.53 -23.34
N ILE A 581 10.90 -10.20 -23.29
CA ILE A 581 10.05 -9.36 -22.46
C ILE A 581 8.70 -9.15 -23.15
N ASP A 582 7.63 -9.39 -22.41
CA ASP A 582 6.25 -9.18 -22.86
C ASP A 582 5.82 -7.73 -22.59
N SER A 583 4.91 -7.20 -23.41
CA SER A 583 4.32 -5.87 -23.23
C SER A 583 3.32 -5.79 -22.06
N VAL A 584 2.79 -6.94 -21.62
CA VAL A 584 1.83 -7.05 -20.52
C VAL A 584 2.38 -7.93 -19.38
N PRO A 585 2.03 -7.69 -18.10
CA PRO A 585 2.52 -8.50 -16.99
C PRO A 585 2.24 -9.99 -17.14
N VAL A 586 1.01 -10.37 -17.51
CA VAL A 586 0.59 -11.76 -17.68
C VAL A 586 0.03 -11.94 -19.09
N ILE A 587 0.73 -12.75 -19.89
CA ILE A 587 0.27 -13.16 -21.23
C ILE A 587 -0.87 -14.18 -21.13
N PHE A 588 -1.68 -14.27 -22.18
CA PHE A 588 -2.88 -15.11 -22.22
C PHE A 588 -2.60 -16.57 -21.83
N GLU A 589 -1.49 -17.14 -22.30
CA GLU A 589 -1.08 -18.52 -22.05
C GLU A 589 -0.83 -18.81 -20.57
N LYS A 590 -0.54 -17.77 -19.76
CA LYS A 590 -0.27 -17.89 -18.32
C LYS A 590 -1.48 -17.57 -17.43
N LEU A 591 -2.61 -17.16 -18.01
CA LEU A 591 -3.83 -16.88 -17.24
C LEU A 591 -4.34 -18.12 -16.49
N PRO A 592 -4.46 -19.32 -17.11
CA PRO A 592 -4.92 -20.50 -16.38
C PRO A 592 -4.06 -20.83 -15.15
N ASP A 593 -2.73 -20.71 -15.29
CA ASP A 593 -1.78 -20.89 -14.19
C ASP A 593 -1.99 -19.88 -13.05
N MET A 594 -2.30 -18.63 -13.39
CA MET A 594 -2.58 -17.57 -12.42
C MET A 594 -3.87 -17.88 -11.65
N HIS A 595 -4.94 -18.21 -12.37
CA HIS A 595 -6.22 -18.60 -11.77
C HIS A 595 -6.07 -19.82 -10.85
N ALA A 596 -5.36 -20.86 -11.30
CA ALA A 596 -5.07 -22.05 -10.49
C ALA A 596 -4.29 -21.69 -9.22
N ARG A 597 -3.29 -20.81 -9.33
CA ARG A 597 -2.50 -20.37 -8.17
C ARG A 597 -3.32 -19.55 -7.19
N ILE A 598 -4.17 -18.64 -7.66
CA ILE A 598 -5.08 -17.86 -6.81
C ILE A 598 -6.03 -18.80 -6.08
N ASN A 599 -6.67 -19.76 -6.78
CA ASN A 599 -7.56 -20.74 -6.16
C ASN A 599 -6.86 -21.58 -5.08
N GLN A 600 -5.62 -22.00 -5.33
CA GLN A 600 -4.82 -22.72 -4.32
C GLN A 600 -4.58 -21.87 -3.07
N ILE A 601 -4.31 -20.58 -3.23
CA ILE A 601 -4.10 -19.66 -2.11
C ILE A 601 -5.41 -19.44 -1.35
N ILE A 602 -6.53 -19.22 -2.05
CA ILE A 602 -7.86 -19.08 -1.44
C ILE A 602 -8.15 -20.30 -0.58
N SER A 603 -8.09 -21.51 -1.15
CA SER A 603 -8.36 -22.77 -0.44
C SER A 603 -7.50 -22.94 0.82
N ARG A 604 -6.23 -22.51 0.77
CA ARG A 604 -5.33 -22.56 1.93
C ARG A 604 -5.73 -21.54 3.01
N LEU A 605 -6.10 -20.33 2.62
CA LEU A 605 -6.43 -19.24 3.56
C LEU A 605 -7.82 -19.41 4.18
N THR A 606 -8.77 -20.05 3.48
CA THR A 606 -10.12 -20.29 3.98
C THR A 606 -10.26 -21.61 4.75
N LYS A 607 -9.22 -22.45 4.77
CA LYS A 607 -9.23 -23.74 5.45
C LYS A 607 -9.51 -23.57 6.95
N GLY A 608 -10.62 -24.13 7.43
CA GLY A 608 -11.02 -24.08 8.84
C GLY A 608 -11.87 -22.86 9.23
N LEU A 609 -12.22 -21.99 8.29
CA LEU A 609 -13.23 -20.94 8.47
C LEU A 609 -14.63 -21.55 8.20
N HIS A 610 -15.06 -22.50 9.03
CA HIS A 610 -16.45 -22.97 8.98
C HIS A 610 -17.35 -21.92 9.63
N VAL A 611 -18.22 -21.30 8.84
CA VAL A 611 -19.36 -20.55 9.36
C VAL A 611 -20.39 -21.60 9.78
N ASN A 612 -20.69 -21.69 11.08
CA ASN A 612 -21.94 -22.30 11.51
C ASN A 612 -23.06 -21.53 10.82
N ILE A 613 -23.67 -22.15 9.83
CA ILE A 613 -25.03 -21.76 9.45
C ILE A 613 -25.83 -22.11 10.69
N ASP A 614 -26.35 -21.11 11.40
CA ASP A 614 -27.31 -21.34 12.47
C ASP A 614 -28.51 -22.08 11.84
N GLU A 615 -28.48 -23.40 11.91
CA GLU A 615 -29.68 -24.21 11.92
C GLU A 615 -30.38 -23.90 13.24
N ASN A 616 -31.25 -22.89 13.25
CA ASN A 616 -32.42 -22.82 14.14
C ASN A 616 -33.24 -21.57 13.79
N ASP A 617 -34.32 -21.78 13.04
CA ASP A 617 -35.59 -21.05 13.17
C ASP A 617 -36.69 -21.87 12.46
N ASN A 618 -36.95 -23.07 12.98
CA ASN A 618 -38.11 -23.86 12.59
C ASN A 618 -38.79 -24.54 13.80
N ASP A 619 -38.75 -23.88 14.95
CA ASP A 619 -39.73 -24.10 16.02
C ASP A 619 -40.78 -22.98 15.95
N SER A 620 -41.57 -23.00 14.88
CA SER A 620 -42.87 -22.35 14.86
C SER A 620 -43.95 -23.39 15.11
N GLU A 621 -44.52 -23.31 16.31
CA GLU A 621 -45.90 -23.64 16.68
C GLU A 621 -46.70 -24.48 15.67
N VAL A 622 -46.98 -25.74 16.03
CA VAL A 622 -48.24 -26.39 15.68
C VAL A 622 -48.74 -27.15 16.91
N GLU A 623 -50.01 -26.91 17.23
CA GLU A 623 -50.86 -27.40 18.33
C GLU A 623 -50.60 -28.82 18.85
#